data_AF-A0A382UNU2-F1
#
_entry.id   AF-A0A382UNU2-F1
#
_cell.length_a   1.000
_cell.length_b   1.000
_cell.length_c   1.000
_cell.angle_alpha   90.00
_cell.angle_beta   90.00
_cell.angle_gamma   90.00
#
_symmetry.space_group_name_H-M   'P 1'
#
loop_
_entity.id
_entity.type
_entity.pdbx_description
1 polymer ?
#
loop_
_entity_poly.entity_id
_entity_poly.type
_entity_poly.pdbx_seq_one_letter_code
_entity_poly.pdbx_strand_id
1 'polypeptide(L)'
;LYLQKKELTNKNTITVETNSGNLVLTINRDKSVRVEMGKPNFIPSEIPFITQAQAIEYSLESQKMGVLSIGNPHAIIILKDIDGENIEAIATRLQNSDYFPESVNVGFMQILSRNEINLRVIERGVGETLACGSGACAAVIHGIQLGLLENEVEVQLKGGSAFVEYNGDSAYLSGPGEFVYEGMVNLRSGAS
;
A
#
# COMPACT_ATOMS: atom_id res chain seq x y z
N LEU A 1 -2.55 -9.16 16.89
CA LEU A 1 -1.51 -9.28 17.95
C LEU A 1 -1.87 -8.54 19.23
N TYR A 2 -2.11 -7.23 19.20
CA TYR A 2 -2.51 -6.48 20.40
C TYR A 2 -3.75 -7.07 21.09
N LEU A 3 -4.80 -7.38 20.33
CA LEU A 3 -6.05 -7.95 20.87
C LEU A 3 -5.83 -9.30 21.57
N GLN A 4 -4.99 -10.18 21.01
CA GLN A 4 -4.62 -11.44 21.66
C GLN A 4 -3.78 -11.20 22.91
N LYS A 5 -2.82 -10.26 22.85
CA LYS A 5 -1.97 -9.91 24.00
C LYS A 5 -2.78 -9.34 25.17
N LYS A 6 -3.82 -8.55 24.88
CA LYS A 6 -4.73 -7.98 25.87
C LYS A 6 -5.90 -8.90 26.22
N GLU A 7 -5.87 -10.15 25.73
CA GLU A 7 -6.91 -11.16 25.97
C GLU A 7 -8.32 -10.69 25.57
N LEU A 8 -8.41 -9.75 24.63
CA LEU A 8 -9.67 -9.22 24.10
C LEU A 8 -10.30 -10.19 23.07
N THR A 9 -9.54 -11.15 22.57
CA THR A 9 -10.02 -12.22 21.70
C THR A 9 -9.09 -13.43 21.76
N ASN A 10 -9.67 -14.62 21.63
CA ASN A 10 -8.95 -15.88 21.42
C ASN A 10 -9.08 -16.40 19.97
N LYS A 11 -9.73 -15.64 19.08
CA LYS A 11 -9.91 -16.01 17.67
C LYS A 11 -8.63 -15.74 16.89
N ASN A 12 -8.36 -16.59 15.90
CA ASN A 12 -7.30 -16.37 14.91
C ASN A 12 -7.77 -15.47 13.76
N THR A 13 -9.05 -15.57 13.39
CA THR A 13 -9.69 -14.67 12.41
C THR A 13 -10.46 -13.59 13.15
N ILE A 14 -10.17 -12.33 12.81
CA ILE A 14 -10.71 -11.14 13.46
C ILE A 14 -11.21 -10.20 12.36
N THR A 15 -12.47 -9.77 12.48
CA THR A 15 -13.01 -8.68 11.66
C THR A 15 -12.90 -7.38 12.44
N VAL A 16 -12.27 -6.37 11.83
CA VAL A 16 -12.11 -5.03 12.40
C VAL A 16 -12.84 -4.04 11.51
N GLU A 17 -13.73 -3.24 12.10
CA GLU A 17 -14.36 -2.13 11.40
C GLU A 17 -13.37 -0.95 11.32
N THR A 18 -13.21 -0.41 10.12
CA THR A 18 -12.38 0.77 9.84
C THR A 18 -13.23 1.82 9.13
N ASN A 19 -12.73 3.06 9.01
CA ASN A 19 -13.39 4.10 8.23
C ASN A 19 -13.57 3.71 6.74
N SER A 20 -12.74 2.79 6.24
CA SER A 20 -12.79 2.27 4.87
C SER A 20 -13.61 0.97 4.74
N GLY A 21 -14.30 0.55 5.81
CA GLY A 21 -15.09 -0.68 5.87
C GLY A 21 -14.47 -1.78 6.74
N ASN A 22 -15.02 -2.97 6.63
CA ASN A 22 -14.58 -4.12 7.42
C ASN A 22 -13.30 -4.73 6.84
N LEU A 23 -12.32 -4.97 7.69
CA LEU A 23 -11.04 -5.58 7.37
C LEU A 23 -10.92 -6.91 8.09
N VAL A 24 -10.60 -7.98 7.35
CA VAL A 24 -10.48 -9.34 7.90
C VAL A 24 -9.01 -9.68 8.09
N LEU A 25 -8.62 -9.94 9.33
CA LEU A 25 -7.27 -10.34 9.71
C LEU A 25 -7.26 -11.81 10.11
N THR A 26 -6.27 -12.55 9.64
CA THR A 26 -5.97 -13.92 10.06
C THR A 26 -4.57 -13.98 10.63
N ILE A 27 -4.46 -14.43 11.88
CA ILE A 27 -3.18 -14.63 12.55
C ILE A 27 -2.71 -16.05 12.22
N ASN A 28 -1.57 -16.15 11.53
CA ASN A 28 -0.97 -17.41 11.12
C ASN A 28 -0.23 -18.09 12.29
N ARG A 29 0.12 -19.37 12.10
CA ARG A 29 0.82 -20.17 13.14
C ARG A 29 2.20 -19.61 13.48
N ASP A 30 2.88 -19.02 12.51
CA ASP A 30 4.17 -18.34 12.65
C ASP A 30 4.04 -16.91 13.26
N LYS A 31 2.83 -16.51 13.65
CA LYS A 31 2.45 -15.19 14.17
C LYS A 31 2.50 -14.05 13.16
N SER A 32 2.75 -14.32 11.87
CA SER A 32 2.46 -13.35 10.83
C SER A 32 0.96 -13.05 10.77
N VAL A 33 0.61 -11.86 10.31
CA VAL A 33 -0.78 -11.44 10.16
C VAL A 33 -1.07 -11.30 8.68
N ARG A 34 -2.01 -12.10 8.18
CA ARG A 34 -2.60 -11.98 6.84
C ARG A 34 -3.82 -11.07 6.92
N VAL A 35 -3.88 -10.08 6.05
CA VAL A 35 -4.96 -9.11 5.96
C VAL A 35 -5.57 -9.19 4.58
N GLU A 36 -6.89 -9.31 4.50
CA GLU A 36 -7.62 -9.10 3.26
C GLU A 36 -7.76 -7.60 3.02
N MET A 37 -7.03 -7.11 2.01
CA MET A 37 -6.97 -5.69 1.65
C MET A 37 -8.10 -5.29 0.70
N GLY A 38 -8.85 -6.27 0.21
CA GLY A 38 -10.00 -6.09 -0.66
C GLY A 38 -9.63 -5.98 -2.14
N LYS A 39 -10.61 -5.54 -2.92
CA LYS A 39 -10.56 -5.48 -4.39
C LYS A 39 -9.98 -4.15 -4.87
N PRO A 40 -9.05 -4.15 -5.84
CA PRO A 40 -8.59 -2.92 -6.46
C PRO A 40 -9.68 -2.27 -7.32
N ASN A 41 -9.70 -0.95 -7.32
CA ASN A 41 -10.52 -0.14 -8.20
C ASN A 41 -9.64 0.60 -9.20
N PHE A 42 -10.06 0.60 -10.46
CA PHE A 42 -9.35 1.21 -11.59
C PHE A 42 -10.17 2.34 -12.26
N ILE A 43 -11.39 2.59 -11.79
CA ILE A 43 -12.29 3.60 -12.35
C ILE A 43 -11.78 4.99 -11.94
N PRO A 44 -11.33 5.86 -12.88
CA PRO A 44 -10.67 7.11 -12.53
C PRO A 44 -11.52 8.04 -11.64
N SER A 45 -12.82 8.14 -11.89
CA SER A 45 -13.74 8.98 -11.10
C SER A 45 -13.92 8.50 -9.65
N GLU A 46 -13.63 7.22 -9.36
CA GLU A 46 -13.69 6.65 -8.01
C GLU A 46 -12.32 6.66 -7.31
N ILE A 47 -11.23 7.02 -8.02
CA ILE A 47 -9.85 7.18 -7.49
C ILE A 47 -9.48 8.66 -7.26
N PRO A 48 -10.46 9.58 -7.35
CA PRO A 48 -10.24 11.00 -7.69
C PRO A 48 -9.09 11.29 -8.67
N PHE A 49 -9.08 10.62 -9.83
CA PHE A 49 -8.06 10.80 -10.87
C PHE A 49 -8.68 11.36 -12.17
N ILE A 50 -8.16 12.50 -12.64
CA ILE A 50 -8.65 13.20 -13.83
C ILE A 50 -7.93 12.68 -15.07
N THR A 51 -8.67 11.99 -15.96
CA THR A 51 -8.16 11.50 -17.25
C THR A 51 -9.29 11.40 -18.27
N GLN A 52 -8.95 11.28 -19.56
CA GLN A 52 -9.93 11.14 -20.64
C GLN A 52 -10.57 9.75 -20.70
N ALA A 53 -9.80 8.71 -20.38
CA ALA A 53 -10.25 7.33 -20.45
C ALA A 53 -9.48 6.47 -19.45
N GLN A 54 -10.10 5.38 -19.00
CA GLN A 54 -9.42 4.36 -18.19
C GLN A 54 -8.40 3.60 -19.05
N ALA A 55 -7.19 3.43 -18.51
CA ALA A 55 -6.10 2.67 -19.11
C ALA A 55 -5.34 1.88 -18.03
N ILE A 56 -4.57 0.89 -18.44
CA ILE A 56 -3.67 0.14 -17.54
C ILE A 56 -2.50 1.02 -17.10
N GLU A 57 -1.99 1.84 -18.02
CA GLU A 57 -0.92 2.81 -17.78
C GLU A 57 -1.24 4.16 -18.39
N TYR A 58 -0.77 5.21 -17.74
CA TYR A 58 -0.90 6.61 -18.14
C TYR A 58 0.48 7.23 -18.28
N SER A 59 0.62 8.19 -19.20
CA SER A 59 1.82 9.02 -19.35
C SER A 59 1.55 10.42 -18.82
N LEU A 60 1.99 10.68 -17.59
CA LEU A 60 1.76 11.94 -16.87
C LEU A 60 3.10 12.49 -16.38
N GLU A 61 3.34 13.80 -16.48
CA GLU A 61 4.56 14.43 -15.96
C GLU A 61 5.88 13.76 -16.44
N SER A 62 5.88 13.27 -17.69
CA SER A 62 6.99 12.49 -18.30
C SER A 62 7.28 11.13 -17.62
N GLN A 63 6.32 10.61 -16.85
CA GLN A 63 6.39 9.31 -16.19
C GLN A 63 5.30 8.39 -16.71
N LYS A 64 5.62 7.10 -16.82
CA LYS A 64 4.64 6.05 -17.11
C LYS A 64 4.21 5.40 -15.81
N MET A 65 2.91 5.30 -15.55
CA MET A 65 2.40 4.79 -14.27
C MET A 65 1.06 4.09 -14.38
N GLY A 66 0.84 3.11 -13.51
CA GLY A 66 -0.50 2.62 -13.18
C GLY A 66 -1.16 3.49 -12.12
N VAL A 67 -2.49 3.62 -12.19
CA VAL A 67 -3.28 4.33 -11.18
C VAL A 67 -4.42 3.41 -10.74
N LEU A 68 -4.52 3.19 -9.43
CA LEU A 68 -5.54 2.34 -8.82
C LEU A 68 -5.82 2.77 -7.38
N SER A 69 -6.92 2.29 -6.82
CA SER A 69 -7.27 2.44 -5.41
C SER A 69 -7.44 1.07 -4.75
N ILE A 70 -6.95 0.93 -3.51
CA ILE A 70 -7.27 -0.20 -2.62
C ILE A 70 -7.80 0.34 -1.28
N GLY A 71 -8.79 1.21 -1.38
CA GLY A 71 -9.35 2.00 -0.27
C GLY A 71 -8.75 3.42 -0.15
N ASN A 72 -7.60 3.65 -0.77
CA ASN A 72 -6.98 4.97 -0.97
C ASN A 72 -6.20 5.00 -2.30
N PRO A 73 -5.97 6.19 -2.91
CA PRO A 73 -5.41 6.29 -4.26
C PRO A 73 -3.90 6.03 -4.28
N HIS A 74 -3.43 5.31 -5.30
CA HIS A 74 -2.03 5.00 -5.57
C HIS A 74 -1.67 5.24 -7.05
N ALA A 75 -0.52 5.83 -7.27
CA ALA A 75 0.15 5.93 -8.56
C ALA A 75 1.46 5.12 -8.50
N ILE A 76 1.62 4.12 -9.36
CA ILE A 76 2.74 3.18 -9.35
C ILE A 76 3.62 3.41 -10.57
N ILE A 77 4.89 3.75 -10.35
CA ILE A 77 5.90 3.96 -11.38
C ILE A 77 6.92 2.82 -11.30
N ILE A 78 7.22 2.20 -12.44
CA ILE A 78 8.26 1.17 -12.53
C ILE A 78 9.58 1.84 -12.92
N LEU A 79 10.60 1.65 -12.09
CA LEU A 79 11.95 2.17 -12.31
C LEU A 79 12.93 1.01 -12.53
N LYS A 80 13.96 1.26 -13.34
CA LYS A 80 15.06 0.30 -13.55
C LYS A 80 15.97 0.23 -12.31
N ASP A 81 16.25 1.39 -11.74
CA ASP A 81 17.06 1.56 -10.53
C ASP A 81 16.36 2.62 -9.67
N ILE A 82 15.89 2.20 -8.50
CA ILE A 82 15.10 3.05 -7.61
C ILE A 82 15.98 4.06 -6.85
N ASP A 83 17.27 3.76 -6.68
CA ASP A 83 18.20 4.61 -5.93
C ASP A 83 18.91 5.62 -6.85
N GLY A 84 18.82 5.43 -8.17
CA GLY A 84 19.35 6.36 -9.18
C GLY A 84 18.43 7.55 -9.50
N GLU A 85 17.20 7.56 -8.98
CA GLU A 85 16.17 8.54 -9.36
C GLU A 85 15.78 9.46 -8.19
N ASN A 86 15.44 10.71 -8.50
CA ASN A 86 14.92 11.65 -7.49
C ASN A 86 13.42 11.43 -7.28
N ILE A 87 13.09 10.38 -6.54
CA ILE A 87 11.71 9.96 -6.30
C ILE A 87 10.88 11.02 -5.55
N GLU A 88 11.50 11.81 -4.67
CA GLU A 88 10.80 12.87 -3.92
C GLU A 88 10.33 13.98 -4.85
N ALA A 89 11.19 14.40 -5.78
CA ALA A 89 10.82 15.42 -6.77
C ALA A 89 9.72 14.93 -7.72
N ILE A 90 9.77 13.66 -8.13
CA ILE A 90 8.72 13.05 -8.96
C ILE A 90 7.40 12.98 -8.20
N ALA A 91 7.41 12.46 -6.97
CA ALA A 91 6.22 12.32 -6.15
C ALA A 91 5.60 13.69 -5.85
N THR A 92 6.40 14.69 -5.50
CA THR A 92 5.93 16.05 -5.22
C THR A 92 5.21 16.66 -6.43
N ARG A 93 5.72 16.47 -7.65
CA ARG A 93 5.02 16.97 -8.85
C ARG A 93 3.67 16.30 -9.04
N LEU A 94 3.60 14.97 -8.90
CA LEU A 94 2.35 14.23 -9.07
C LEU A 94 1.33 14.56 -7.98
N GLN A 95 1.77 14.62 -6.73
CA GLN A 95 0.94 14.94 -5.57
C GLN A 95 0.32 16.34 -5.63
N ASN A 96 0.93 17.27 -6.36
CA ASN A 96 0.45 18.63 -6.55
C ASN A 96 -0.11 18.86 -7.96
N SER A 97 -0.23 17.81 -8.78
CA SER A 97 -0.72 17.94 -10.16
C SER A 97 -2.23 18.01 -10.22
N ASP A 98 -2.76 18.70 -11.23
CA ASP A 98 -4.21 18.78 -11.49
C ASP A 98 -4.84 17.41 -11.78
N TYR A 99 -4.04 16.41 -12.15
CA TYR A 99 -4.51 15.04 -12.37
C TYR A 99 -5.03 14.38 -11.08
N PHE A 100 -4.47 14.76 -9.92
CA PHE A 100 -4.80 14.21 -8.61
C PHE A 100 -5.27 15.34 -7.68
N PRO A 101 -6.51 15.83 -7.82
CA PRO A 101 -7.04 16.93 -7.00
C PRO A 101 -7.05 16.63 -5.50
N GLU A 102 -7.18 15.36 -5.12
CA GLU A 102 -7.07 14.93 -3.73
C GLU A 102 -5.66 14.47 -3.36
N SER A 103 -4.67 14.63 -4.26
CA SER A 103 -3.33 14.08 -4.15
C SER A 103 -3.33 12.55 -4.06
N VAL A 104 -2.14 11.92 -4.04
CA VAL A 104 -1.98 10.48 -4.28
C VAL A 104 -0.75 9.91 -3.56
N ASN A 105 -0.80 8.64 -3.18
CA ASN A 105 0.41 7.93 -2.74
C ASN A 105 1.21 7.49 -3.96
N VAL A 106 2.50 7.82 -4.02
CA VAL A 106 3.33 7.50 -5.18
C VAL A 106 4.27 6.37 -4.82
N GLY A 107 4.05 5.20 -5.42
CA GLY A 107 4.87 4.01 -5.27
C GLY A 107 5.89 3.90 -6.41
N PHE A 108 7.15 3.72 -6.06
CA PHE A 108 8.25 3.50 -6.99
C PHE A 108 8.68 2.05 -6.87
N MET A 109 8.40 1.25 -7.90
CA MET A 109 8.64 -0.18 -7.91
C MET A 109 9.84 -0.49 -8.80
N GLN A 110 10.78 -1.27 -8.27
CA GLN A 110 11.84 -1.90 -9.06
C GLN A 110 11.63 -3.41 -9.00
N ILE A 111 11.48 -4.03 -10.17
CA ILE A 111 11.25 -5.47 -10.28
C ILE A 111 12.60 -6.19 -10.22
N LEU A 112 12.75 -7.07 -9.22
CA LEU A 112 13.96 -7.89 -9.04
C LEU A 112 13.79 -9.27 -9.70
N SER A 113 12.60 -9.84 -9.57
CA SER A 113 12.16 -11.07 -10.23
C SER A 113 10.65 -11.07 -10.43
N ARG A 114 10.07 -12.12 -11.05
CA ARG A 114 8.62 -12.24 -11.19
C ARG A 114 7.88 -12.39 -9.85
N ASN A 115 8.59 -12.73 -8.77
CA ASN A 115 8.03 -12.94 -7.43
C ASN A 115 8.64 -12.01 -6.38
N GLU A 116 9.41 -11.00 -6.80
CA GLU A 116 10.13 -10.14 -5.85
C GLU A 116 10.33 -8.72 -6.41
N ILE A 117 10.01 -7.72 -5.59
CA ILE A 117 10.18 -6.30 -5.91
C ILE A 117 10.82 -5.53 -4.77
N ASN A 118 11.55 -4.46 -5.12
CA ASN A 118 11.84 -3.35 -4.22
C ASN A 118 10.75 -2.28 -4.39
N LEU A 119 10.29 -1.73 -3.27
CA LEU A 119 9.28 -0.69 -3.26
C LEU A 119 9.63 0.44 -2.29
N ARG A 120 9.58 1.68 -2.79
CA ARG A 120 9.60 2.90 -1.97
C ARG A 120 8.30 3.67 -2.21
N VAL A 121 7.71 4.20 -1.16
CA VAL A 121 6.42 4.91 -1.25
C VAL A 121 6.55 6.28 -0.60
N ILE A 122 6.12 7.30 -1.35
CA ILE A 122 5.94 8.66 -0.85
C ILE A 122 4.44 8.83 -0.59
N GLU A 123 4.05 8.85 0.69
CA GLU A 123 2.65 8.97 1.09
C GLU A 123 2.18 10.42 1.08
N ARG A 124 0.92 10.59 0.68
CA ARG A 124 0.25 11.90 0.65
C ARG A 124 0.26 12.53 2.04
N GLY A 125 0.88 13.71 2.17
CA GLY A 125 0.90 14.48 3.42
C GLY A 125 1.85 13.97 4.50
N VAL A 126 2.65 12.92 4.20
CA VAL A 126 3.61 12.33 5.15
C VAL A 126 5.03 12.39 4.60
N GLY A 127 5.22 12.08 3.31
CA GLY A 127 6.54 11.90 2.70
C GLY A 127 6.91 10.42 2.60
N GLU A 128 8.21 10.13 2.48
CA GLU A 128 8.67 8.74 2.38
C GLU A 128 8.42 7.98 3.69
N THR A 129 7.70 6.86 3.60
CA THR A 129 7.43 5.98 4.76
C THR A 129 8.30 4.73 4.73
N LEU A 130 8.53 4.14 5.92
CA LEU A 130 9.30 2.90 6.03
C LEU A 130 8.57 1.70 5.43
N ALA A 131 7.24 1.69 5.52
CA ALA A 131 6.38 0.64 4.99
C ALA A 131 4.99 1.21 4.70
N CYS A 132 4.40 0.83 3.57
CA CYS A 132 3.05 1.19 3.18
C CYS A 132 2.33 -0.05 2.64
N GLY A 133 1.43 -0.64 3.45
CA GLY A 133 0.78 -1.92 3.11
C GLY A 133 -0.14 -1.85 1.90
N SER A 134 -0.95 -0.78 1.79
CA SER A 134 -1.80 -0.56 0.61
C SER A 134 -0.97 -0.22 -0.64
N GLY A 135 0.13 0.51 -0.48
CA GLY A 135 1.09 0.77 -1.56
C GLY A 135 1.76 -0.50 -2.09
N ALA A 136 2.15 -1.42 -1.20
CA ALA A 136 2.67 -2.73 -1.57
C ALA A 136 1.67 -3.54 -2.40
N CYS A 137 0.41 -3.58 -1.97
CA CYS A 137 -0.65 -4.26 -2.72
C CYS A 137 -0.87 -3.60 -4.08
N ALA A 138 -0.93 -2.27 -4.12
CA ALA A 138 -1.12 -1.52 -5.36
C ALA A 138 -0.01 -1.78 -6.38
N ALA A 139 1.25 -1.82 -5.93
CA ALA A 139 2.40 -2.08 -6.79
C ALA A 139 2.38 -3.48 -7.39
N VAL A 140 2.10 -4.50 -6.57
CA VAL A 140 2.02 -5.90 -7.01
C VAL A 140 0.87 -6.11 -7.98
N ILE A 141 -0.32 -5.59 -7.68
CA ILE A 141 -1.48 -5.65 -8.59
C ILE A 141 -1.14 -5.01 -9.94
N HIS A 142 -0.48 -3.85 -9.93
CA HIS A 142 -0.06 -3.19 -11.17
C HIS A 142 0.94 -4.04 -11.96
N GLY A 143 1.96 -4.60 -11.31
CA GLY A 143 2.93 -5.49 -11.97
C GLY A 143 2.29 -6.77 -12.56
N ILE A 144 1.28 -7.32 -11.89
CA ILE A 144 0.49 -8.46 -12.40
C ILE A 144 -0.34 -8.04 -13.62
N GLN A 145 -1.00 -6.88 -13.61
CA GLN A 145 -1.76 -6.39 -14.76
C GLN A 145 -0.91 -6.22 -16.01
N LEU A 146 0.38 -5.90 -15.84
CA LEU A 146 1.35 -5.80 -16.93
C LEU A 146 1.96 -7.14 -17.34
N GLY A 147 1.63 -8.24 -16.66
CA GLY A 147 2.21 -9.56 -16.89
C GLY A 147 3.68 -9.69 -16.47
N LEU A 148 4.15 -8.77 -15.62
CA LEU A 148 5.54 -8.69 -15.17
C LEU A 148 5.78 -9.46 -13.86
N LEU A 149 4.73 -9.64 -13.06
CA LEU A 149 4.77 -10.34 -11.78
C LEU A 149 3.80 -11.53 -11.76
N GLU A 150 4.10 -12.52 -10.95
CA GLU A 150 3.18 -13.59 -10.56
C GLU A 150 2.20 -13.11 -9.48
N ASN A 151 1.26 -13.98 -9.12
CA ASN A 151 0.20 -13.72 -8.13
C ASN A 151 0.68 -13.69 -6.67
N GLU A 152 1.91 -14.12 -6.39
CA GLU A 152 2.52 -14.20 -5.07
C GLU A 152 3.89 -13.53 -5.11
N VAL A 153 4.04 -12.41 -4.41
CA VAL A 153 5.20 -11.51 -4.54
C VAL A 153 5.70 -11.06 -3.17
N GLU A 154 7.00 -11.23 -2.93
CA GLU A 154 7.69 -10.58 -1.82
C GLU A 154 8.01 -9.13 -2.19
N VAL A 155 7.66 -8.21 -1.28
CA VAL A 155 7.86 -6.77 -1.42
C VAL A 155 8.87 -6.34 -0.37
N GLN A 156 10.06 -5.95 -0.81
CA GLN A 156 11.07 -5.33 0.03
C GLN A 156 10.77 -3.84 0.20
N LEU A 157 10.57 -3.41 1.44
CA LEU A 157 10.35 -2.03 1.86
C LEU A 157 11.52 -1.58 2.73
N LYS A 158 11.66 -0.27 2.99
CA LYS A 158 12.72 0.26 3.87
C LYS A 158 12.63 -0.28 5.30
N GLY A 159 11.43 -0.60 5.77
CA GLY A 159 11.15 -1.10 7.12
C GLY A 159 11.16 -2.62 7.27
N GLY A 160 11.44 -3.38 6.20
CA GLY A 160 11.38 -4.85 6.19
C GLY A 160 10.66 -5.39 4.96
N SER A 161 10.33 -6.68 4.93
CA SER A 161 9.57 -7.28 3.84
C SER A 161 8.12 -7.56 4.21
N ALA A 162 7.27 -7.56 3.20
CA ALA A 162 5.89 -8.03 3.27
C ALA A 162 5.62 -8.95 2.07
N PHE A 163 4.67 -9.86 2.24
CA PHE A 163 4.24 -10.76 1.18
C PHE A 163 2.86 -10.36 0.69
N VAL A 164 2.71 -10.20 -0.61
CA VAL A 164 1.43 -9.85 -1.25
C VAL A 164 0.98 -11.00 -2.14
N GLU A 165 -0.27 -11.41 -1.94
CA GLU A 165 -0.97 -12.36 -2.81
C GLU A 165 -2.12 -11.61 -3.50
N TYR A 166 -2.31 -11.82 -4.80
CA TYR A 166 -3.46 -11.30 -5.54
C TYR A 166 -4.09 -12.39 -6.39
N ASN A 167 -5.32 -12.78 -6.05
CA ASN A 167 -6.01 -13.90 -6.69
C ASN A 167 -6.82 -13.52 -7.95
N GLY A 168 -6.66 -12.29 -8.44
CA GLY A 168 -7.44 -11.73 -9.55
C GLY A 168 -8.72 -11.00 -9.13
N ASP A 169 -9.10 -11.07 -7.86
CA ASP A 169 -10.23 -10.31 -7.31
C ASP A 169 -9.84 -9.48 -6.08
N SER A 170 -9.20 -10.10 -5.09
CA SER A 170 -8.80 -9.45 -3.84
C SER A 170 -7.30 -9.63 -3.57
N ALA A 171 -6.71 -8.60 -2.96
CA ALA A 171 -5.33 -8.65 -2.50
C ALA A 171 -5.25 -9.02 -1.02
N TYR A 172 -4.20 -9.76 -0.68
CA TYR A 172 -3.89 -10.17 0.68
C TYR A 172 -2.48 -9.76 1.02
N LEU A 173 -2.33 -9.08 2.15
CA LEU A 173 -1.04 -8.64 2.67
C LEU A 173 -0.68 -9.49 3.88
N SER A 174 0.48 -10.11 3.87
CA SER A 174 1.04 -10.82 5.03
C SER A 174 2.34 -10.16 5.46
N GLY A 175 2.50 -9.96 6.76
CA GLY A 175 3.73 -9.42 7.32
C GLY A 175 3.89 -9.76 8.80
N PRO A 176 5.09 -9.58 9.34
CA PRO A 176 5.30 -9.69 10.77
C PRO A 176 4.56 -8.55 11.47
N GLY A 177 4.07 -8.82 12.67
CA GLY A 177 3.70 -7.77 13.61
C GLY A 177 4.48 -7.98 14.89
N GLU A 178 5.07 -6.91 15.41
CA GLU A 178 5.90 -6.96 16.60
C GLU A 178 5.40 -5.99 17.66
N PHE A 179 5.42 -6.47 18.91
CA PHE A 179 5.16 -5.61 20.05
C PHE A 179 6.49 -4.97 20.48
N VAL A 180 6.55 -3.64 20.47
CA VAL A 180 7.78 -2.91 20.84
C VAL A 180 7.79 -2.58 22.34
N TYR A 181 6.80 -1.85 22.86
CA TYR A 181 6.70 -1.50 24.29
C TYR A 181 5.26 -1.13 24.69
N GLU A 182 5.00 -1.01 25.98
CA GLU A 182 3.75 -0.49 26.55
C GLU A 182 4.11 0.56 27.60
N GLY A 183 3.37 1.67 27.61
CA GLY A 183 3.58 2.79 28.53
C GLY A 183 2.26 3.50 28.84
N MET A 184 2.32 4.41 29.81
CA MET A 184 1.17 5.21 30.25
C MET A 184 1.50 6.69 30.06
N VAL A 185 0.56 7.45 29.49
CA VAL A 185 0.67 8.90 29.32
C VAL A 185 -0.45 9.57 30.10
N ASN A 186 -0.11 10.55 30.93
CA ASN A 186 -1.11 11.39 31.60
C ASN A 186 -1.61 12.45 30.62
N LEU A 187 -2.84 12.26 30.11
CA LEU A 187 -3.51 13.27 29.31
C LEU A 187 -4.03 14.35 30.25
N ARG A 188 -3.34 15.50 30.33
CA ARG A 188 -3.91 16.69 30.98
C ARG A 188 -4.97 17.26 30.05
N SER A 189 -6.24 17.08 30.38
CA SER A 189 -7.33 17.88 29.82
C SER A 189 -7.10 19.33 30.23
N GLY A 190 -6.87 20.23 29.27
CA GLY A 190 -6.82 21.66 29.54
C GLY A 190 -8.11 22.14 30.20
N ALA A 191 -8.01 23.07 31.14
CA ALA A 191 -9.17 23.77 31.67
C ALA A 191 -9.88 24.50 30.52
N SER A 192 -11.18 24.24 30.41
CA SER A 192 -12.15 24.94 29.55
C SER A 192 -12.08 26.45 29.69
#